data_AF-A0A950JBJ9-F1
#
_entry.id   AF-A0A950JBJ9-F1
#
_cell.length_a   1.000
_cell.length_b   1.000
_cell.length_c   1.000
_cell.angle_alpha   90.00
_cell.angle_beta   90.00
_cell.angle_gamma   90.00
#
_symmetry.space_group_name_H-M   'P 1'
#
loop_
_entity.id
_entity.type
_entity.pdbx_description
1 polymer ?
#
loop_
_entity_poly.entity_id
_entity_poly.type
_entity_poly.pdbx_seq_one_letter_code
_entity_poly.pdbx_strand_id
1 'polypeptide(L)' 'KSPIDDPLFGPVVIRADGRATHPMYVFKVKSPQQSKSRFDVYDLIETIPADAAFRPLEQGGCQLVK' A
#
# COMPACT_ATOMS: atom_id res chain seq x y z
N LYS A 1 16.89 7.53 5.96
CA LYS A 1 16.12 6.66 6.89
C LYS A 1 16.07 5.29 6.25
N SER A 2 16.60 4.26 6.92
CA SER A 2 16.50 2.89 6.40
C SER A 2 15.02 2.47 6.34
N PRO A 3 14.60 1.67 5.35
CA PRO A 3 13.25 1.14 5.32
C PRO A 3 12.95 0.35 6.59
N ILE A 4 11.73 0.50 7.10
CA ILE A 4 11.16 -0.36 8.14
C ILE A 4 10.77 -1.66 7.45
N ASP A 5 11.16 -2.80 8.01
CA ASP A 5 10.64 -4.10 7.57
C ASP A 5 9.37 -4.42 8.38
N ASP A 6 8.23 -4.11 7.80
CA ASP A 6 6.91 -4.23 8.43
C ASP A 6 6.30 -5.61 8.17
N PRO A 7 5.81 -6.34 9.18
CA PRO A 7 5.26 -7.68 9.00
C PRO A 7 4.04 -7.76 8.07
N LEU A 8 3.31 -6.65 7.86
CA LEU A 8 2.11 -6.60 7.04
C LEU A 8 2.41 -6.08 5.62
N PHE A 9 3.27 -5.08 5.50
CA PHE A 9 3.51 -4.38 4.23
C PHE A 9 4.92 -4.56 3.64
N GLY A 10 5.80 -5.27 4.35
CA GLY A 10 7.20 -5.44 3.95
C GLY A 10 7.98 -4.13 4.06
N PRO A 11 8.78 -3.75 3.06
CA PRO A 11 9.56 -2.51 3.11
C PRO A 11 8.67 -1.25 3.12
N VAL A 12 8.73 -0.50 4.23
CA VAL A 12 8.01 0.76 4.43
C VAL A 12 8.99 1.92 4.61
N VAL A 13 8.68 3.07 4.03
CA VAL A 13 9.41 4.32 4.28
C VAL A 13 8.46 5.36 4.89
N ILE A 14 8.86 5.99 6.00
CA ILE A 14 8.15 7.16 6.52
C ILE A 14 8.70 8.42 5.84
N ARG A 15 7.89 9.02 4.96
CA ARG A 15 8.20 10.23 4.21
C ARG A 15 8.22 11.47 5.13
N ALA A 16 8.78 12.58 4.64
CA ALA A 16 8.92 13.83 5.39
C ALA A 16 7.59 14.40 5.91
N ASP A 17 6.47 14.14 5.21
CA ASP A 17 5.12 14.52 5.64
C ASP A 17 4.51 13.56 6.67
N GLY A 18 5.30 12.63 7.21
CA GLY A 18 4.86 11.62 8.18
C GLY A 18 4.09 10.45 7.55
N ARG A 19 3.95 10.39 6.23
CA ARG A 19 3.24 9.30 5.54
C ARG A 19 4.10 8.05 5.44
N ALA A 20 3.58 6.92 5.91
CA ALA A 20 4.13 5.61 5.60
C ALA A 20 3.79 5.23 4.16
N THR A 21 4.82 5.03 3.33
CA THR A 21 4.66 4.64 1.93
C THR A 21 5.15 3.20 1.73
N HIS A 22 4.33 2.39 1.07
CA HIS A 22 4.56 0.98 0.75
C HIS A 22 3.76 0.59 -0.52
N PRO A 23 4.02 -0.57 -1.15
CA PRO A 23 3.18 -1.01 -2.26
C PRO A 23 1.71 -1.14 -1.86
N MET A 24 0.81 -0.75 -2.76
CA MET A 24 -0.64 -0.92 -2.59
C MET A 24 -1.14 -2.04 -3.51
N TYR A 25 -2.24 -2.68 -3.15
CA TYR A 25 -2.73 -3.86 -3.86
C TYR A 25 -4.16 -3.65 -4.37
N VAL A 26 -4.39 -4.02 -5.63
CA VAL A 26 -5.73 -4.06 -6.23
C VAL A 26 -6.24 -5.49 -6.15
N PHE A 27 -7.38 -5.66 -5.49
CA PHE A 27 -8.02 -6.95 -5.31
C PHE A 27 -9.36 -7.02 -6.04
N LYS A 28 -9.67 -8.21 -6.55
CA LYS A 28 -11.00 -8.56 -7.06
C LYS A 28 -11.66 -9.55 -6.11
N VAL A 29 -12.93 -9.32 -5.79
CA VAL A 29 -13.73 -10.26 -4.99
C VAL A 29 -13.91 -11.57 -5.78
N LYS A 30 -13.61 -12.70 -5.13
CA LYS A 30 -13.83 -14.04 -5.66
C LYS A 30 -15.32 -14.35 -5.80
N SER A 31 -15.67 -15.17 -6.79
CA SER A 31 -17.00 -15.79 -6.82
C SER A 31 -17.15 -16.82 -5.69
N PRO A 32 -18.39 -17.17 -5.29
CA PRO A 32 -18.62 -18.15 -4.22
C PRO A 32 -17.93 -19.51 -4.48
N GLN A 33 -17.88 -19.96 -5.73
CA GLN A 33 -17.27 -21.24 -6.11
C GLN A 33 -15.73 -21.21 -6.04
N GLN A 34 -15.11 -20.03 -6.13
CA GLN A 34 -13.66 -19.86 -6.05
C GLN A 34 -13.14 -19.78 -4.60
N SER A 35 -13.99 -19.41 -3.64
CA SER A 35 -13.61 -19.24 -2.23
C SER A 35 -13.49 -20.60 -1.54
N LYS A 36 -12.30 -20.92 -1.02
CA LYS A 36 -12.00 -22.23 -0.41
C LYS A 36 -12.07 -22.23 1.11
N SER A 37 -12.18 -21.06 1.74
CA SER A 37 -12.24 -20.92 3.20
C SER A 37 -12.84 -19.57 3.59
N ARG A 38 -13.19 -19.40 4.87
CA ARG A 38 -13.86 -18.21 5.41
C ARG A 38 -13.22 -16.87 5.01
N PHE A 39 -11.90 -16.81 4.87
CA PHE A 39 -11.16 -15.58 4.56
C PHE A 39 -10.52 -15.57 3.16
N ASP A 40 -10.82 -16.58 2.34
CA ASP A 40 -10.32 -16.69 0.97
C ASP A 40 -11.24 -15.94 -0.01
N VAL A 41 -11.22 -14.61 0.05
CA VAL A 41 -12.25 -13.76 -0.59
C VAL A 41 -11.74 -12.90 -1.75
N TYR A 42 -10.42 -12.81 -1.94
CA TYR A 42 -9.81 -11.93 -2.94
C TYR A 42 -8.82 -12.65 -3.85
N ASP A 43 -8.84 -12.26 -5.13
CA ASP A 43 -7.73 -12.47 -6.06
C ASP A 43 -6.91 -11.17 -6.16
N LEU A 44 -5.58 -11.27 -6.06
CA LEU A 44 -4.67 -10.16 -6.32
C LEU A 44 -4.61 -9.92 -7.84
N ILE A 45 -4.97 -8.71 -8.27
CA ILE A 45 -4.97 -8.32 -9.69
C ILE A 45 -3.71 -7.55 -10.04
N GLU A 46 -3.28 -6.65 -9.15
CA GLU A 46 -2.13 -5.78 -9.40
C GLU A 46 -1.49 -5.32 -8.09
N THR A 47 -0.17 -5.14 -8.13
CA THR A 47 0.61 -4.47 -7.08
C THR A 47 1.09 -3.13 -7.63
N ILE A 48 0.64 -2.04 -7.02
CA ILE A 48 1.03 -0.68 -7.35
C ILE A 48 2.27 -0.32 -6.52
N PRO A 49 3.39 0.08 -7.14
CA PRO A 49 4.60 0.44 -6.41
C PRO A 49 4.36 1.71 -5.57
N ALA A 50 5.12 1.84 -4.47
CA ALA A 50 4.89 2.88 -3.47
C ALA A 50 5.03 4.32 -4.04
N ASP A 51 5.89 4.55 -5.02
CA ASP A 51 6.08 5.85 -5.67
C ASP A 51 4.90 6.28 -6.55
N ALA A 52 4.13 5.32 -7.08
CA ALA A 52 2.91 5.55 -7.85
C ALA A 52 1.63 5.49 -7.00
N ALA A 53 1.66 4.78 -5.87
CA ALA A 53 0.48 4.52 -5.04
C ALA A 53 0.03 5.73 -4.20
N PHE A 54 0.96 6.63 -3.85
CA PHE A 54 0.64 7.81 -3.04
C PHE A 54 0.80 9.08 -3.87
N ARG A 55 -0.03 10.08 -3.54
CA ARG A 55 0.11 11.42 -4.09
C ARG A 55 1.56 11.93 -3.92
N PRO A 56 2.16 12.54 -4.97
CA PRO A 56 3.46 13.18 -4.87
C PRO A 56 3.53 14.14 -3.68
N LEU A 57 4.70 14.21 -3.03
CA LEU A 57 4.91 15.01 -1.82
C LEU A 57 4.54 16.48 -2.04
N GLU A 58 4.98 17.04 -3.16
CA GLU A 58 4.74 18.43 -3.60
C GLU A 58 3.25 18.77 -3.72
N GLN A 59 2.40 17.78 -3.99
CA GLN A 59 0.95 17.94 -4.14
C GLN A 59 0.19 17.64 -2.82
N GLY A 60 0.92 17.33 -1.75
CA GLY A 60 0.37 16.97 -0.45
C GLY A 60 -0.05 18.16 0.41
N GLY A 61 0.56 19.33 0.21
CA GLY A 61 0.23 20.55 0.94
C GLY A 61 0.54 20.51 2.44
N CYS A 62 1.44 19.64 2.89
CA CYS A 62 1.80 19.53 4.30
C CYS A 62 2.66 20.73 4.73
N GLN A 63 2.16 21.59 5.61
CA GLN A 63 2.87 22.81 6.06
C GLN A 63 4.20 22.54 6.78
N LEU A 64 4.41 21.31 7.27
CA LEU A 64 5.62 20.87 7.93
C LEU A 64 6.70 20.40 6.95
N VAL A 65 6.33 20.18 5.69
CA VAL A 65 7.26 19.89 4.59
C VAL A 65 7.35 21.16 3.74
N LYS A 66 8.44 21.91 3.95
CA LYS A 66 8.77 23.11 3.19
C LYS A 66 10.00 22.85 2.34
#